data_AF-A0A537XKJ7-F1
#
_entry.id   AF-A0A537XKJ7-F1
#
_cell.length_a   1.000
_cell.length_b   1.000
_cell.length_c   1.000
_cell.angle_alpha   90.00
_cell.angle_beta   90.00
_cell.angle_gamma   90.00
#
_symmetry.space_group_name_H-M   'P 1'
#
loop_
_entity.id
_entity.type
_entity.pdbx_description
1 polymer ?
#
loop_
_entity_poly.entity_id
_entity_poly.type
_entity_poly.pdbx_seq_one_letter_code
_entity_poly.pdbx_strand_id
1 'polypeptide(L)'
;MELEAGRQASQLLRHLDRFRIAGANITGIGPGRSSMLASYGIETAADISRKSIAAIPGFNRMLTLELVRWRRDKEARFHFNPNEPVDRRDIQAMDVDLAASRKELLAELREGPASLRSVAAQTRVARERLMPLLEDAWSALERLERR
;
A
#
# COMPACT_ATOMS: atom_id res chain seq x y z
N MET A 1 -18.87 3.65 6.94
CA MET A 1 -18.73 4.64 5.85
C MET A 1 -17.47 4.43 4.99
N GLU A 2 -16.35 3.89 5.49
CA GLU A 2 -15.15 3.62 4.67
C GLU A 2 -15.36 2.58 3.55
N LEU A 3 -16.17 1.54 3.79
CA LEU A 3 -16.41 0.46 2.81
C LEU A 3 -17.20 0.95 1.57
N GLU A 4 -18.13 1.89 1.74
CA GLU A 4 -18.91 2.45 0.63
C GLU A 4 -18.08 3.40 -0.23
N ALA A 5 -17.23 4.21 0.41
CA ALA A 5 -16.29 5.08 -0.29
C ALA A 5 -15.29 4.26 -1.13
N GLY A 6 -14.79 3.15 -0.59
CA GLY A 6 -13.96 2.20 -1.34
C GLY A 6 -14.68 1.60 -2.54
N ARG A 7 -15.94 1.16 -2.37
CA ARG A 7 -16.75 0.60 -3.47
C ARG A 7 -17.00 1.60 -4.59
N GLN A 8 -17.36 2.83 -4.25
CA GLN A 8 -17.59 3.88 -5.24
C GLN A 8 -16.31 4.22 -6.01
N ALA A 9 -15.17 4.29 -5.32
CA ALA A 9 -13.87 4.51 -5.96
C ALA A 9 -13.49 3.38 -6.94
N SER A 10 -13.67 2.12 -6.55
CA SER A 10 -13.40 0.97 -7.41
C SER A 10 -14.32 0.92 -8.64
N GLN A 11 -15.62 1.19 -8.46
CA GLN A 11 -16.56 1.27 -9.60
C GLN A 11 -16.20 2.41 -10.56
N LEU A 12 -15.81 3.58 -10.03
CA LEU A 12 -15.38 4.71 -10.84
C LEU A 12 -14.12 4.37 -11.65
N LEU A 13 -13.12 3.76 -11.02
CA LEU A 13 -11.90 3.34 -11.71
C LEU A 13 -12.21 2.37 -12.86
N ARG A 14 -13.05 1.35 -12.62
CA ARG A 14 -13.49 0.42 -13.68
C ARG A 14 -14.28 1.09 -14.80
N HIS A 15 -15.10 2.09 -14.48
CA HIS A 15 -15.81 2.87 -15.49
C HIS A 15 -14.82 3.66 -16.36
N LEU A 16 -13.83 4.30 -15.75
CA LEU A 16 -12.80 5.07 -16.45
C LEU A 16 -11.87 4.21 -17.31
N ASP A 17 -11.56 2.99 -16.87
CA ASP A 17 -10.68 2.05 -17.56
C ASP A 17 -11.21 1.65 -18.96
N ARG A 18 -12.54 1.71 -19.16
CA ARG A 18 -13.17 1.42 -20.46
C ARG A 18 -12.90 2.50 -21.51
N PHE A 19 -12.48 3.70 -21.10
CA PHE A 19 -12.21 4.80 -22.00
C PHE A 19 -10.71 4.84 -22.32
N ARG A 20 -10.33 4.21 -23.43
CA ARG A 20 -8.97 4.29 -23.95
C ARG A 20 -8.66 5.67 -24.53
N ILE A 21 -7.42 6.11 -24.32
CA ILE A 21 -6.86 7.33 -24.92
C ILE A 21 -6.60 7.11 -26.41
N ALA A 22 -6.19 5.90 -26.79
CA ALA A 22 -6.00 5.52 -28.19
C ALA A 22 -7.33 5.63 -28.96
N GLY A 23 -7.37 6.53 -29.95
CA GLY A 23 -8.57 6.80 -30.75
C GLY A 23 -9.58 7.74 -30.09
N ALA A 24 -9.32 8.24 -28.88
CA ALA A 24 -10.16 9.26 -28.27
C ALA A 24 -9.94 10.62 -28.97
N ASN A 25 -11.04 11.35 -29.17
CA ASN A 25 -10.97 12.72 -29.69
C ASN A 25 -10.58 13.68 -28.55
N ILE A 26 -9.28 13.81 -28.29
CA ILE A 26 -8.70 14.71 -27.27
C ILE A 26 -7.84 15.73 -28.00
N THR A 27 -8.10 17.01 -27.75
CA THR A 27 -7.41 18.12 -28.41
C THR A 27 -5.90 18.00 -28.24
N GLY A 28 -5.18 17.94 -29.35
CA GLY A 28 -3.71 17.86 -29.34
C GLY A 28 -3.13 16.50 -28.95
N ILE A 29 -3.95 15.45 -28.76
CA ILE A 29 -3.49 14.08 -28.53
C ILE A 29 -3.80 13.23 -29.76
N GLY A 30 -2.84 13.15 -30.67
CA GLY A 30 -2.90 12.25 -31.83
C GLY A 30 -2.28 10.87 -31.54
N PRO A 31 -2.24 9.97 -32.55
CA PRO A 31 -1.74 8.61 -32.41
C PRO A 31 -0.31 8.51 -31.84
N GLY A 32 0.59 9.41 -32.25
CA GLY A 32 1.97 9.43 -31.74
C GLY A 32 2.06 9.77 -30.25
N ARG A 33 1.31 10.77 -29.78
CA ARG A 33 1.24 11.13 -28.35
C ARG A 33 0.52 10.07 -27.53
N SER A 34 -0.54 9.47 -28.09
CA SER A 34 -1.21 8.33 -27.43
C SER A 34 -0.28 7.14 -27.26
N SER A 35 0.56 6.85 -28.26
CA SER A 35 1.56 5.76 -28.17
C SER A 35 2.62 6.09 -27.12
N MET A 36 3.07 7.35 -27.06
CA MET A 36 3.98 7.80 -26.02
C MET A 36 3.38 7.65 -24.62
N LEU A 37 2.12 8.06 -24.41
CA LEU A 37 1.42 7.87 -23.14
C LEU A 37 1.36 6.38 -22.75
N ALA A 38 1.05 5.50 -23.71
CA ALA A 38 1.01 4.06 -23.47
C ALA A 38 2.37 3.50 -23.03
N SER A 39 3.49 3.97 -23.60
CA SER A 39 4.84 3.56 -23.15
C SER A 39 5.15 3.98 -21.70
N TYR A 40 4.45 4.97 -21.15
CA TYR A 40 4.53 5.38 -19.75
C TYR A 40 3.42 4.75 -18.88
N GLY A 41 2.67 3.78 -19.42
CA GLY A 41 1.58 3.09 -18.72
C GLY A 41 0.30 3.91 -18.60
N ILE A 42 0.12 4.95 -19.43
CA ILE A 42 -1.09 5.78 -19.44
C ILE A 42 -1.90 5.43 -20.69
N GLU A 43 -2.84 4.49 -20.57
CA GLU A 43 -3.61 3.98 -21.70
C GLU A 43 -5.09 4.38 -21.66
N THR A 44 -5.62 4.61 -20.46
CA THR A 44 -7.05 4.82 -20.21
C THR A 44 -7.31 6.10 -19.42
N ALA A 45 -8.58 6.47 -19.27
CA ALA A 45 -8.96 7.58 -18.40
C ALA A 45 -8.66 7.31 -16.91
N ALA A 46 -8.54 6.04 -16.49
CA ALA A 46 -8.21 5.69 -15.12
C ALA A 46 -6.74 6.04 -14.78
N ASP A 47 -5.84 5.94 -15.77
CA ASP A 47 -4.40 6.15 -15.61
C ASP A 47 -4.00 7.64 -15.63
N ILE A 48 -4.92 8.53 -16.03
CA ILE A 48 -4.67 9.96 -16.17
C ILE A 48 -4.47 10.58 -14.80
N SER A 49 -3.24 10.99 -14.48
CA SER A 49 -2.95 11.83 -13.33
C SER A 49 -2.17 13.07 -13.76
N ARG A 50 -2.47 14.22 -13.14
CA ARG A 50 -1.79 15.50 -13.47
C ARG A 50 -0.28 15.39 -13.26
N LYS A 51 0.14 14.67 -12.22
CA LYS A 51 1.55 14.48 -11.86
C LYS A 51 2.26 13.55 -12.84
N SER A 52 1.66 12.41 -13.19
CA SER A 52 2.26 11.45 -14.13
C SER A 52 2.42 12.05 -15.52
N ILE A 53 1.39 12.74 -16.03
CA ILE A 53 1.44 13.34 -17.36
C ILE A 53 2.45 14.49 -17.44
N ALA A 54 2.49 15.36 -16.42
CA ALA A 54 3.44 16.49 -16.40
C ALA A 54 4.91 16.04 -16.31
N ALA A 55 5.18 14.80 -15.88
CA ALA A 55 6.51 14.23 -15.85
C ALA A 55 6.97 13.70 -17.23
N ILE A 56 6.07 13.57 -18.21
CA ILE A 56 6.40 13.02 -19.52
C ILE A 56 7.02 14.12 -20.39
N PRO A 57 8.22 13.91 -20.95
CA PRO A 57 8.85 14.86 -21.86
C PRO A 57 7.94 15.20 -23.04
N GLY A 58 7.80 16.49 -23.37
CA GLY A 58 6.96 16.96 -24.47
C GLY A 58 5.46 17.11 -24.13
N PHE A 59 5.03 16.75 -22.92
CA PHE A 59 3.68 17.05 -22.42
C PHE A 59 3.67 18.36 -21.65
N ASN A 60 3.24 19.43 -22.32
CA ASN A 60 3.12 20.73 -21.69
C ASN A 60 1.87 20.81 -20.78
N ARG A 61 1.77 21.91 -20.02
CA ARG A 61 0.65 22.17 -19.11
C ARG A 61 -0.71 22.16 -19.82
N MET A 62 -0.78 22.60 -21.09
CA MET A 62 -2.03 22.62 -21.86
C MET A 62 -2.50 21.20 -22.19
N LEU A 63 -1.63 20.34 -22.73
CA LEU A 63 -1.97 18.94 -23.02
C LEU A 63 -2.35 18.17 -21.75
N THR A 64 -1.66 18.44 -20.65
CA THR A 64 -2.00 17.88 -19.34
C THR A 64 -3.41 18.29 -18.91
N LEU A 65 -3.78 19.56 -19.11
CA LEU A 65 -5.12 20.05 -18.78
C LEU A 65 -6.20 19.42 -19.66
N GLU A 66 -5.95 19.26 -20.97
CA GLU A 66 -6.89 18.61 -21.88
C GLU A 66 -7.14 17.14 -21.50
N LEU A 67 -6.11 16.39 -21.13
CA LEU A 67 -6.25 15.00 -20.66
C LEU A 67 -7.04 14.92 -19.35
N VAL A 68 -6.73 15.80 -18.38
CA VAL A 68 -7.45 15.85 -17.11
C VAL A 68 -8.91 16.27 -17.31
N ARG A 69 -9.17 17.23 -18.20
CA ARG A 69 -10.53 17.65 -18.57
C ARG A 69 -11.30 16.50 -19.20
N TRP A 70 -10.69 15.81 -20.15
CA TRP A 70 -11.32 14.65 -20.79
C TRP A 70 -11.65 13.55 -19.79
N ARG A 71 -10.74 13.22 -18.85
CA ARG A 71 -11.02 12.31 -17.74
C ARG A 71 -12.25 12.77 -16.94
N ARG A 72 -12.30 14.05 -16.54
CA ARG A 72 -13.43 14.62 -15.79
C ARG A 72 -14.75 14.52 -16.55
N ASP A 73 -14.73 14.70 -17.87
CA ASP A 73 -15.94 14.54 -18.70
C ASP A 73 -16.44 13.08 -18.72
N LYS A 74 -15.55 12.09 -18.55
CA LYS A 74 -15.93 10.68 -18.38
C LYS A 74 -16.40 10.36 -16.97
N GLU A 75 -15.75 10.95 -15.95
CA GLU A 75 -16.17 10.87 -14.55
C GLU A 75 -17.57 11.45 -14.34
N ALA A 76 -17.90 12.57 -14.98
CA ALA A 76 -19.22 13.21 -14.86
C ALA A 76 -20.37 12.34 -15.39
N ARG A 77 -20.08 11.35 -16.24
CA ARG A 77 -21.06 10.38 -16.77
C ARG A 77 -21.16 9.12 -15.92
N PHE A 78 -20.34 9.00 -14.88
CA PHE A 78 -20.38 7.86 -13.98
C PHE A 78 -21.59 7.99 -13.05
N HIS A 79 -22.36 6.90 -12.94
CA HIS A 79 -23.43 6.76 -11.97
C HIS A 79 -23.09 5.58 -11.07
N PHE A 80 -22.92 5.84 -9.77
CA PHE A 80 -22.65 4.80 -8.79
C PHE A 80 -23.86 3.87 -8.68
N ASN A 81 -23.63 2.55 -8.81
CA ASN A 81 -24.66 1.55 -8.63
C ASN A 81 -24.33 0.67 -7.41
N PRO A 82 -24.99 0.86 -6.26
CA PRO A 82 -24.71 0.10 -5.05
C PRO A 82 -25.03 -1.40 -5.18
N ASN A 83 -25.84 -1.78 -6.17
CA ASN A 83 -26.24 -3.16 -6.42
C ASN A 83 -25.39 -3.86 -7.48
N GLU A 84 -24.41 -3.17 -8.08
CA GLU A 84 -23.51 -3.82 -9.04
C GLU A 84 -22.64 -4.85 -8.31
N PRO A 85 -22.62 -6.12 -8.77
CA PRO A 85 -21.84 -7.15 -8.12
C PRO A 85 -20.35 -6.78 -8.14
N VAL A 86 -19.69 -6.97 -6.98
CA VAL A 86 -18.24 -6.78 -6.86
C VAL A 86 -17.54 -7.75 -7.81
N ASP A 87 -16.53 -7.27 -8.55
CA ASP A 87 -15.79 -8.08 -9.51
C ASP A 87 -15.14 -9.27 -8.80
N ARG A 88 -15.19 -10.45 -9.41
CA ARG A 88 -14.58 -11.67 -8.85
C ARG A 88 -13.08 -11.53 -8.65
N ARG A 89 -12.38 -10.74 -9.47
CA ARG A 89 -10.95 -10.48 -9.34
C ARG A 89 -10.63 -9.66 -8.10
N ASP A 90 -11.45 -8.66 -7.79
CA ASP A 90 -11.30 -7.87 -6.58
C ASP A 90 -11.54 -8.74 -5.33
N ILE A 91 -12.56 -9.60 -5.38
CA ILE A 91 -12.83 -10.57 -4.31
C ILE A 91 -11.63 -11.51 -4.14
N GLN A 92 -11.08 -12.05 -5.22
CA GLN A 92 -9.91 -12.93 -5.17
C GLN A 92 -8.67 -12.22 -4.60
N ALA A 93 -8.42 -10.96 -4.97
CA ALA A 93 -7.31 -10.18 -4.42
C ALA A 93 -7.48 -9.99 -2.91
N MET A 94 -8.69 -9.62 -2.46
CA MET A 94 -8.99 -9.51 -1.03
C MET A 94 -8.83 -10.84 -0.28
N ASP A 95 -9.27 -11.94 -0.88
CA ASP A 95 -9.13 -13.28 -0.29
C ASP A 95 -7.65 -13.68 -0.15
N VAL A 96 -6.82 -13.35 -1.14
CA VAL A 96 -5.36 -13.59 -1.10
C VAL A 96 -4.71 -12.78 0.02
N ASP A 97 -5.01 -11.48 0.12
CA ASP A 97 -4.45 -10.61 1.17
C ASP A 97 -4.88 -11.06 2.58
N LEU A 98 -6.15 -11.45 2.72
CA LEU A 98 -6.68 -11.95 3.98
C LEU A 98 -6.07 -13.31 4.37
N ALA A 99 -5.84 -14.19 3.39
CA ALA A 99 -5.16 -15.46 3.60
C ALA A 99 -3.69 -15.26 4.00
N ALA A 100 -2.98 -14.31 3.38
CA ALA A 100 -1.62 -13.94 3.75
C ALA A 100 -1.56 -13.41 5.19
N SER A 101 -2.41 -12.43 5.51
CA SER A 101 -2.51 -11.86 6.87
C SER A 101 -2.82 -12.93 7.92
N ARG A 102 -3.76 -13.84 7.61
CA ARG A 102 -4.09 -14.96 8.49
C ARG A 102 -2.89 -15.89 8.71
N LYS A 103 -2.13 -16.19 7.65
CA LYS A 103 -0.96 -17.05 7.74
C LYS A 103 0.12 -16.44 8.63
N GLU A 104 0.39 -15.15 8.49
CA GLU A 104 1.35 -14.41 9.31
C GLU A 104 0.94 -14.42 10.79
N LEU A 105 -0.32 -14.05 11.09
CA LEU A 105 -0.84 -14.07 12.46
C LEU A 105 -0.76 -15.46 13.09
N LEU A 106 -1.07 -16.52 12.34
CA LEU A 106 -0.97 -17.90 12.83
C LEU A 106 0.48 -18.34 13.05
N ALA A 107 1.43 -17.87 12.24
CA ALA A 107 2.85 -18.14 12.44
C ALA A 107 3.33 -17.45 13.73
N GLU A 108 2.99 -16.18 13.93
CA GLU A 108 3.33 -15.43 15.13
C GLU A 108 2.74 -16.06 16.40
N LEU A 109 1.47 -16.49 16.35
CA LEU A 109 0.82 -17.21 17.47
C LEU A 109 1.52 -18.53 17.82
N ARG A 110 2.11 -19.22 16.83
CA ARG A 110 2.83 -20.48 17.04
C ARG A 110 4.24 -20.24 17.57
N GLU A 111 4.95 -19.25 17.03
CA GLU A 111 6.36 -18.99 17.32
C GLU A 111 6.57 -18.13 18.57
N GLY A 112 5.65 -17.20 18.86
CA GLY A 112 5.72 -16.25 19.97
C GLY A 112 5.98 -16.91 21.33
N PRO A 113 5.20 -17.93 21.75
CA PRO A 113 5.42 -18.59 23.03
C PRO A 113 6.80 -19.27 23.14
N ALA A 114 7.30 -19.86 22.05
CA ALA A 114 8.62 -20.50 22.04
C ALA A 114 9.73 -19.46 22.17
N SER A 115 9.61 -18.34 21.44
CA SER A 115 10.53 -17.21 21.53
C SER A 115 10.56 -16.62 22.95
N LEU A 116 9.39 -16.37 23.55
CA LEU A 116 9.29 -15.84 24.92
C LEU A 116 9.91 -16.79 25.96
N ARG A 117 9.69 -18.10 25.84
CA ARG A 117 10.32 -19.09 26.72
C ARG A 117 11.84 -19.09 26.60
N SER A 118 12.36 -18.99 25.37
CA SER A 118 13.79 -18.92 25.11
C SER A 118 14.41 -17.67 25.75
N VAL A 119 13.80 -16.50 25.54
CA VAL A 119 14.26 -15.24 26.16
C VAL A 119 14.22 -15.33 27.69
N ALA A 120 13.13 -15.82 28.27
CA ALA A 120 13.00 -15.98 29.71
C ALA A 120 14.08 -16.92 30.30
N ALA A 121 14.39 -18.03 29.61
CA ALA A 121 15.44 -18.94 30.01
C ALA A 121 16.83 -18.28 29.95
N GLN A 122 17.14 -17.55 28.88
CA GLN A 122 18.40 -16.82 28.73
C GLN A 122 18.57 -15.75 29.82
N THR A 123 17.53 -14.97 30.11
CA THR A 123 17.54 -13.97 31.20
C THR A 123 17.77 -14.62 32.56
N ARG A 124 17.15 -15.78 32.82
CA ARG A 124 17.34 -16.52 34.07
C ARG A 124 18.80 -16.96 34.24
N VAL A 125 19.37 -17.61 33.22
CA VAL A 125 20.77 -18.07 33.25
C VAL A 125 21.74 -16.90 33.43
N ALA A 126 21.49 -15.78 32.73
CA ALA A 126 22.32 -14.58 32.89
C ALA A 126 22.26 -14.03 34.32
N ARG A 127 21.07 -13.99 34.93
CA ARG A 127 20.89 -13.55 36.32
C ARG A 127 21.61 -14.48 37.29
N GLU A 128 21.44 -15.78 37.16
CA GLU A 128 22.12 -16.78 38.02
C GLU A 128 23.64 -16.65 37.95
N ARG A 129 24.19 -16.34 36.77
CA ARG A 129 25.63 -16.11 36.60
C ARG A 129 26.12 -14.80 37.20
N LEU A 130 25.36 -13.72 37.05
CA LEU A 130 25.81 -12.35 37.41
C LEU A 130 25.54 -11.99 38.86
N MET A 131 24.51 -12.55 39.49
CA MET A 131 24.14 -12.22 40.88
C MET A 131 25.28 -12.44 41.88
N PRO A 132 26.02 -13.57 41.88
CA PRO A 132 27.11 -13.77 42.82
C PRO A 132 28.24 -12.75 42.64
N LEU A 133 28.57 -12.41 41.38
CA LEU A 133 29.61 -11.42 41.08
C LEU A 133 29.22 -10.01 41.56
N LEU A 134 27.93 -9.67 41.47
CA LEU A 134 27.39 -8.42 41.96
C LEU A 134 27.42 -8.35 43.49
N GLU A 135 27.04 -9.44 44.17
CA GLU A 135 27.08 -9.58 45.63
C GLU A 135 28.52 -9.48 46.16
N ASP A 136 29.47 -10.14 45.48
CA ASP A 136 30.89 -10.07 45.82
C ASP A 136 31.42 -8.63 45.69
N ALA A 137 31.13 -7.96 44.57
CA ALA A 137 31.55 -6.57 44.34
C ALA A 137 30.93 -5.61 45.36
N TRP A 138 29.64 -5.78 45.69
CA TRP A 138 28.94 -4.97 46.68
C TRP A 138 29.57 -5.13 48.07
N SER A 139 29.81 -6.37 48.51
CA SER A 139 30.43 -6.65 49.81
C SER A 139 31.87 -6.13 49.92
N ALA A 140 32.60 -6.04 48.81
CA ALA A 140 33.93 -5.46 48.76
C ALA A 140 33.89 -3.93 48.91
N LEU A 141 32.90 -3.27 48.29
CA LEU A 141 32.68 -1.83 48.43
C LEU A 141 32.34 -1.45 49.88
N GLU A 142 31.38 -2.15 50.50
CA GLU A 142 30.99 -1.88 51.90
C GLU A 142 32.16 -2.03 52.88
N ARG A 143 33.09 -2.95 52.60
CA ARG A 143 34.30 -3.14 53.42
C ARG A 143 35.29 -1.99 53.29
N LEU A 144 35.35 -1.34 52.14
CA LEU A 144 36.19 -0.16 51.90
C LEU A 144 35.59 1.10 52.52
N GLU A 145 34.27 1.23 52.49
CA GLU A 145 33.56 2.40 53.03
C GLU A 145 33.51 2.44 54.57
N ARG A 146 33.72 1.30 55.26
CA ARG A 146 33.78 1.21 56.73
C ARG A 146 35.16 1.43 57.34
N ARG A 147 36.20 1.69 56.53
CA ARG A 147 37.56 2.02 56.98
C ARG A 147 37.79 3.52 56.92
#